data_AF-A0A914R440-F1
#
_entry.id   AF-A0A914R440-F1
#
_cell.length_a   1.000
_cell.length_b   1.000
_cell.length_c   1.000
_cell.angle_alpha   90.00
_cell.angle_beta   90.00
_cell.angle_gamma   90.00
#
_symmetry.space_group_name_H-M   'P 1'
#
loop_
_entity.id
_entity.type
_entity.pdbx_description
1 polymer ?
#
loop_
_entity_poly.entity_id
_entity_poly.type
_entity_poly.pdbx_seq_one_letter_code
_entity_poly.pdbx_strand_id
1 'polypeptide(L)'
;MGYVYQPFQHDIGIIEFPENTNLQNPVKLAKNFDEGENDFGTYAGYGDTDLAINTPATTLMEIILNIYPKKDCKAFDEDHPVICAGTKNHRVAKGDSGGPLFFNATDGNQYQIGIAHALALKNGTGDGKNPELGTFMRISAYCDWITNKTNNEVHCVDMPPRAVDPNEVSTEAPKASPQNGTNSMLKNIYIILFTIAVLNIAFMW
;
A
#
# COMPACT_ATOMS: atom_id res chain seq x y z
N MET A 1 -7.16 9.88 -14.02
CA MET A 1 -7.19 10.43 -12.65
C MET A 1 -5.87 11.16 -12.41
N GLY A 2 -5.90 12.29 -11.71
CA GLY A 2 -4.73 13.10 -11.37
C GLY A 2 -4.68 13.39 -9.86
N TYR A 3 -3.51 13.69 -9.34
CA TYR A 3 -3.30 14.04 -7.94
C TYR A 3 -4.05 15.31 -7.54
N VAL A 4 -4.65 15.30 -6.35
CA VAL A 4 -5.38 16.43 -5.78
C VAL A 4 -4.71 16.86 -4.49
N TYR A 5 -4.05 18.02 -4.50
CA TYR A 5 -3.27 18.53 -3.36
C TYR A 5 -4.10 18.79 -2.09
N GLN A 6 -5.42 18.98 -2.21
CA GLN A 6 -6.38 19.06 -1.10
C GLN A 6 -7.67 18.39 -1.58
N PRO A 7 -8.06 17.20 -1.08
CA PRO A 7 -7.71 16.61 0.23
C PRO A 7 -6.63 15.50 0.18
N PHE A 8 -5.56 15.66 -0.60
CA PHE A 8 -4.49 14.65 -0.80
C PHE A 8 -4.98 13.34 -1.43
N GLN A 9 -5.92 13.45 -2.38
CA GLN A 9 -6.40 12.29 -3.14
C GLN A 9 -5.44 11.92 -4.26
N HIS A 10 -5.37 10.62 -4.56
CA HIS A 10 -4.56 10.08 -5.66
C HIS A 10 -3.07 10.37 -5.51
N ASP A 11 -2.56 10.28 -4.26
CA ASP A 11 -1.16 10.52 -3.94
C ASP A 11 -0.26 9.33 -4.29
N ILE A 12 -0.11 9.09 -5.59
CA ILE A 12 0.60 7.97 -6.18
C ILE A 12 1.41 8.42 -7.39
N GLY A 13 2.69 8.03 -7.44
CA GLY A 13 3.59 8.27 -8.56
C GLY A 13 4.24 6.99 -9.08
N ILE A 14 4.71 7.01 -10.33
CA ILE A 14 5.52 5.95 -10.95
C ILE A 14 6.87 6.56 -11.35
N ILE A 15 7.98 5.87 -11.05
CA ILE A 15 9.32 6.26 -11.49
C ILE A 15 9.84 5.21 -12.46
N GLU A 16 9.99 5.57 -13.72
CA GLU A 16 10.66 4.73 -14.71
C GLU A 16 12.18 4.90 -14.63
N PHE A 17 12.92 3.79 -14.59
CA PHE A 17 14.38 3.82 -14.60
C PHE A 17 14.91 3.93 -16.03
N PRO A 18 15.99 4.71 -16.27
CA PRO A 18 16.54 4.93 -17.61
C PRO A 18 17.24 3.70 -18.20
N GLU A 19 17.66 2.74 -17.36
CA GLU A 19 18.31 1.51 -17.77
C GLU A 19 17.57 0.30 -17.22
N ASN A 20 17.62 -0.81 -17.96
CA ASN A 20 17.11 -2.10 -17.50
C ASN A 20 17.92 -2.56 -16.28
N THR A 21 17.45 -2.21 -15.09
CA THR A 21 17.96 -2.79 -13.85
C THR A 21 17.46 -4.24 -13.78
N ASN A 22 18.36 -5.19 -13.53
CA ASN A 22 18.00 -6.59 -13.29
C ASN A 22 17.48 -6.72 -11.85
N LEU A 23 16.28 -6.21 -11.57
CA LEU A 23 15.65 -6.43 -10.27
C LEU A 23 15.21 -7.88 -10.20
N GLN A 24 15.78 -8.59 -9.24
CA GLN A 24 15.35 -9.94 -8.92
C GLN A 24 14.12 -9.84 -8.02
N ASN A 25 13.02 -10.47 -8.43
CA ASN A 25 11.81 -10.66 -7.63
C ASN A 25 11.10 -9.34 -7.23
N PRO A 26 10.54 -8.60 -8.20
CA PRO A 26 9.65 -7.47 -7.86
C PRO A 26 8.46 -7.98 -7.02
N VAL A 27 8.02 -7.16 -6.06
CA VAL A 27 6.84 -7.47 -5.25
C VAL A 27 5.58 -7.50 -6.12
N LYS A 28 4.65 -8.38 -5.78
CA LYS A 28 3.34 -8.45 -6.45
C LYS A 28 2.47 -7.28 -5.98
N LEU A 29 1.78 -6.61 -6.90
CA LEU A 29 0.79 -5.58 -6.57
C LEU A 29 -0.58 -6.22 -6.38
N ALA A 30 -1.26 -5.92 -5.26
CA ALA A 30 -2.57 -6.49 -4.96
C ALA A 30 -3.68 -5.86 -5.82
N LYS A 31 -4.42 -6.70 -6.55
CA LYS A 31 -5.61 -6.28 -7.31
C LYS A 31 -6.88 -6.20 -6.45
N ASN A 32 -6.94 -6.99 -5.38
CA ASN A 32 -8.07 -7.09 -4.46
C ASN A 32 -7.53 -7.15 -3.03
N PHE A 33 -8.06 -6.34 -2.12
CA PHE A 33 -7.76 -6.41 -0.68
C PHE A 33 -8.90 -5.73 0.08
N ASP A 34 -9.66 -6.52 0.84
CA ASP A 34 -10.81 -6.05 1.63
C ASP A 34 -10.50 -6.21 3.11
N GLU A 35 -10.14 -5.18 3.85
CA GLU A 35 -9.62 -5.27 5.22
C GLU A 35 -10.48 -6.13 6.16
N GLY A 36 -9.87 -7.15 6.76
CA GLY A 36 -10.51 -8.02 7.76
C GLY A 36 -10.31 -7.52 9.19
N GLU A 37 -11.15 -7.99 10.11
CA GLU A 37 -10.90 -7.83 11.54
C GLU A 37 -9.71 -8.73 11.92
N ASN A 38 -8.58 -8.12 12.33
CA ASN A 38 -7.29 -8.78 12.65
C ASN A 38 -6.34 -9.04 11.47
N ASP A 39 -6.42 -8.27 10.38
CA ASP A 39 -5.34 -8.29 9.40
C ASP A 39 -4.09 -7.58 9.92
N PHE A 40 -2.92 -8.11 9.55
CA PHE A 40 -1.62 -7.52 9.83
C PHE A 40 -0.88 -7.24 8.54
N GLY A 41 -0.19 -6.11 8.48
CA GLY A 41 0.68 -5.75 7.38
C GLY A 41 2.12 -5.57 7.84
N THR A 42 3.06 -5.94 6.99
CA THR A 42 4.48 -5.63 7.18
C THR A 42 4.79 -4.31 6.49
N TYR A 43 5.39 -3.38 7.22
CA TYR A 43 5.88 -2.12 6.69
C TYR A 43 7.40 -2.05 6.87
N ALA A 44 8.11 -1.55 5.86
CA ALA A 44 9.54 -1.34 5.92
C ALA A 44 9.92 0.07 5.44
N GLY A 45 10.83 0.72 6.15
CA GLY A 45 11.20 2.11 5.86
C GLY A 45 12.37 2.65 6.69
N TYR A 46 12.67 3.93 6.46
CA TYR A 46 13.74 4.68 7.12
C TYR A 46 13.20 5.89 7.90
N GLY A 47 11.90 5.93 8.16
CA GLY A 47 11.28 7.03 8.90
C GLY A 47 11.80 7.20 10.32
N ASP A 48 11.33 8.26 10.97
CA ASP A 48 11.70 8.59 12.34
C ASP A 48 11.38 7.44 13.31
N THR A 49 12.43 6.96 14.00
CA THR A 49 12.34 5.92 15.03
C THR A 49 11.96 6.49 16.40
N ASP A 50 12.20 7.78 16.59
CA ASP A 50 11.75 8.56 17.75
C ASP A 50 10.98 9.79 17.28
N LEU A 51 9.67 9.78 17.51
CA LEU A 51 8.75 10.84 17.11
C LEU A 51 8.92 12.12 17.95
N ALA A 52 9.49 12.04 19.15
CA ALA A 52 9.67 13.20 20.02
C ALA A 52 10.84 14.09 19.57
N ILE A 53 11.90 13.47 19.05
CA ILE A 53 13.13 14.16 18.62
C ILE A 53 13.38 14.12 17.11
N ASN A 54 12.48 13.50 16.33
CA ASN A 54 12.56 13.37 14.86
C ASN A 54 13.88 12.75 14.40
N THR A 55 14.22 11.58 14.96
CA THR A 55 15.46 10.87 14.61
C THR A 55 15.19 9.79 13.56
N PRO A 56 15.65 9.97 12.31
CA PRO A 56 15.43 8.99 11.24
C PRO A 56 16.24 7.72 11.50
N ALA A 57 15.75 6.60 10.96
CA ALA A 57 16.50 5.35 11.02
C ALA A 57 17.76 5.44 10.14
N THR A 58 18.90 4.96 10.65
CA THR A 58 20.14 4.83 9.87
C THR A 58 20.25 3.50 9.13
N THR A 59 19.40 2.54 9.48
CA THR A 59 19.26 1.22 8.86
C THR A 59 17.81 0.98 8.47
N LEU A 60 17.57 0.11 7.49
CA LEU A 60 16.20 -0.26 7.12
C LEU A 60 15.52 -0.90 8.33
N MET A 61 14.35 -0.38 8.68
CA MET A 61 13.53 -0.90 9.77
C MET A 61 12.32 -1.64 9.18
N GLU A 62 11.86 -2.65 9.90
CA GLU A 62 10.63 -3.38 9.60
C GLU A 62 9.73 -3.42 10.83
N ILE A 63 8.43 -3.22 10.63
CA ILE A 63 7.42 -3.29 11.68
C ILE A 63 6.18 -4.05 11.17
N ILE A 64 5.47 -4.68 12.10
CA ILE A 64 4.15 -5.27 11.86
C ILE A 64 3.09 -4.29 12.38
N LEU A 65 2.14 -3.94 11.53
CA LEU A 65 1.04 -3.02 11.82
C LEU A 65 -0.30 -3.76 11.78
N ASN A 66 -1.22 -3.41 12.67
CA ASN A 66 -2.60 -3.86 12.56
C ASN A 66 -3.26 -3.05 11.45
N ILE A 67 -3.92 -3.72 10.51
CA ILE A 67 -4.72 -3.10 9.46
C ILE A 67 -6.14 -2.95 9.98
N TYR A 68 -6.71 -1.77 9.80
CA TYR A 68 -8.05 -1.45 10.30
C TYR A 68 -9.07 -1.52 9.17
N PRO A 69 -10.26 -2.10 9.43
CA PRO A 69 -11.39 -1.99 8.52
C PRO A 69 -11.66 -0.54 8.13
N LYS A 70 -12.08 -0.33 6.87
CA LYS A 70 -12.35 1.01 6.34
C LYS A 70 -13.30 1.84 7.22
N LYS A 71 -14.31 1.20 7.83
CA LYS A 71 -15.25 1.83 8.80
C LYS A 71 -14.56 2.49 10.00
N ASP A 72 -13.40 1.98 10.39
CA ASP A 72 -12.62 2.44 11.54
C ASP A 72 -11.50 3.42 11.11
N CYS A 73 -11.30 3.58 9.80
CA CYS A 73 -10.33 4.50 9.18
C CYS A 73 -10.97 5.88 8.95
N LYS A 74 -11.07 6.70 10.00
CA LYS A 74 -11.72 8.04 9.97
C LYS A 74 -10.87 9.15 9.36
N ALA A 75 -10.02 8.77 8.39
CA ALA A 75 -8.97 9.58 7.82
C ALA A 75 -9.47 10.69 6.91
N PHE A 76 -10.46 10.30 6.12
CA PHE A 76 -10.94 10.95 4.93
C PHE A 76 -12.39 10.51 4.73
N ASP A 77 -13.07 11.15 3.78
CA ASP A 77 -14.40 10.72 3.36
C ASP A 77 -14.40 9.26 2.89
N GLU A 78 -15.57 8.61 2.93
CA GLU A 78 -15.71 7.19 2.61
C GLU A 78 -15.20 6.83 1.21
N ASP A 79 -15.18 7.77 0.25
CA ASP A 79 -14.70 7.52 -1.10
C ASP A 79 -13.18 7.60 -1.25
N HIS A 80 -12.44 8.02 -0.23
CA HIS A 80 -11.00 8.13 -0.32
C HIS A 80 -10.35 6.73 -0.36
N PRO A 81 -9.54 6.41 -1.38
CA PRO A 81 -8.93 5.09 -1.54
C PRO A 81 -7.73 4.90 -0.63
N VAL A 82 -7.96 4.84 0.68
CA VAL A 82 -6.92 4.60 1.69
C VAL A 82 -7.10 3.28 2.43
N ILE A 83 -6.01 2.83 3.04
CA ILE A 83 -5.93 1.82 4.08
C ILE A 83 -5.38 2.51 5.33
N CYS A 84 -5.92 2.19 6.51
CA CYS A 84 -5.35 2.62 7.78
C CYS A 84 -4.62 1.47 8.45
N ALA A 85 -3.41 1.71 8.95
CA ALA A 85 -2.69 0.73 9.73
C ALA A 85 -1.85 1.35 10.85
N GLY A 86 -1.74 0.66 11.98
CA GLY A 86 -1.04 1.17 13.15
C GLY A 86 -1.16 0.23 14.36
N THR A 87 -0.30 0.46 15.35
CA THR A 87 -0.41 -0.16 16.68
C THR A 87 -0.36 0.94 17.73
N LYS A 88 -0.55 0.59 19.00
CA LYS A 88 -0.46 1.55 20.11
C LYS A 88 0.85 2.36 20.12
N ASN A 89 1.96 1.72 19.72
CA ASN A 89 3.30 2.29 19.83
C ASN A 89 4.00 2.51 18.48
N HIS A 90 3.45 2.01 17.38
CA HIS A 90 4.11 2.05 16.07
C HIS A 90 3.13 2.47 14.98
N ARG A 91 3.58 3.40 14.15
CA ARG A 91 2.93 3.86 12.92
C ARG A 91 3.99 4.35 11.95
N VAL A 92 3.62 4.56 10.69
CA VAL A 92 4.49 5.30 9.77
C VAL A 92 4.71 6.72 10.29
N ALA A 93 5.94 7.19 10.11
CA ALA A 93 6.43 8.45 10.64
C ALA A 93 6.89 9.39 9.53
N LYS A 94 7.45 10.54 9.92
CA LYS A 94 8.12 11.41 8.94
C LYS A 94 9.31 10.66 8.35
N GLY A 95 9.49 10.74 7.03
CA GLY A 95 10.54 10.02 6.29
C GLY A 95 10.09 8.65 5.75
N ASP A 96 8.93 8.14 6.15
CA ASP A 96 8.35 6.90 5.62
C ASP A 96 7.51 7.08 4.35
N SER A 97 7.21 8.33 3.98
CA SER A 97 6.32 8.65 2.87
C SER A 97 6.75 7.98 1.56
N GLY A 98 5.81 7.30 0.90
CA GLY A 98 6.06 6.47 -0.29
C GLY A 98 6.56 5.04 0.02
N GLY A 99 6.77 4.70 1.29
CA GLY A 99 7.15 3.35 1.68
C GLY A 99 6.03 2.32 1.44
N PRO A 100 6.36 1.04 1.20
CA PRO A 100 5.37 0.01 0.91
C PRO A 100 4.74 -0.57 2.19
N LEU A 101 3.42 -0.81 2.14
CA LEU A 101 2.74 -1.72 3.07
C LEU A 101 2.47 -3.04 2.37
N PHE A 102 2.98 -4.13 2.95
CA PHE A 102 2.86 -5.48 2.44
C PHE A 102 1.85 -6.30 3.25
N PHE A 103 1.17 -7.21 2.55
CA PHE A 103 0.35 -8.26 3.15
C PHE A 103 0.93 -9.62 2.77
N ASN A 104 1.09 -10.51 3.77
CA ASN A 104 1.53 -11.87 3.55
C ASN A 104 0.29 -12.74 3.29
N ALA A 105 0.12 -13.21 2.05
CA ALA A 105 -1.03 -14.00 1.69
C ALA A 105 -0.83 -15.50 2.00
N THR A 106 -1.92 -16.27 1.89
CA THR A 106 -1.95 -17.70 2.21
C THR A 106 -1.13 -18.57 1.25
N ASP A 107 -0.80 -18.05 0.06
CA ASP A 107 0.09 -18.69 -0.91
C ASP A 107 1.59 -18.53 -0.58
N GLY A 108 1.91 -17.88 0.55
CA GLY A 108 3.28 -17.63 1.00
C GLY A 108 3.97 -16.46 0.31
N ASN A 109 3.28 -15.72 -0.57
CA ASN A 109 3.83 -14.54 -1.23
C ASN A 109 3.46 -13.24 -0.50
N GLN A 110 4.31 -12.23 -0.65
CA GLN A 110 4.02 -10.87 -0.23
C GLN A 110 3.37 -10.09 -1.37
N TYR A 111 2.34 -9.32 -1.02
CA TYR A 111 1.64 -8.42 -1.93
C TYR A 111 1.70 -7.00 -1.37
N GLN A 112 2.09 -6.04 -2.18
CA GLN A 112 1.97 -4.63 -1.80
C GLN A 112 0.49 -4.23 -1.89
N ILE A 113 -0.06 -3.81 -0.76
CA ILE A 113 -1.46 -3.39 -0.61
C ILE A 113 -1.59 -1.89 -0.43
N GLY A 114 -0.52 -1.22 0.04
CA GLY A 114 -0.54 0.20 0.35
C GLY A 114 0.76 0.93 0.07
N ILE A 115 0.66 2.26 0.01
CA ILE A 115 1.77 3.21 -0.11
C ILE A 115 1.66 4.22 1.03
N ALA A 116 2.66 4.31 1.88
CA ALA A 116 2.63 5.15 3.08
C ALA A 116 2.42 6.61 2.71
N HIS A 117 1.41 7.20 3.32
CA HIS A 117 1.07 8.60 3.21
C HIS A 117 1.41 9.33 4.51
N ALA A 118 1.88 10.57 4.40
CA ALA A 118 2.48 11.32 5.51
C ALA A 118 1.47 11.78 6.59
N LEU A 119 0.19 11.46 6.43
CA LEU A 119 -0.84 11.84 7.39
C LEU A 119 -1.04 10.73 8.43
N ALA A 120 -0.67 11.06 9.66
CA ALA A 120 -1.10 10.33 10.84
C ALA A 120 -2.49 10.80 11.27
N LEU A 121 -3.36 9.85 11.55
CA LEU A 121 -4.69 10.12 12.06
C LEU A 121 -4.69 9.88 13.55
N LYS A 122 -5.27 10.83 14.27
CA LYS A 122 -5.69 10.60 15.64
C LYS A 122 -6.99 9.83 15.62
N ASN A 123 -6.90 8.51 15.50
CA ASN A 123 -8.01 7.65 15.87
C ASN A 123 -7.99 7.54 17.40
N GLY A 124 -8.85 8.30 18.09
CA GLY A 124 -9.00 8.18 19.54
C GLY A 124 -9.44 9.44 20.28
N THR A 125 -10.03 9.20 21.45
CA THR A 125 -10.46 10.22 22.43
C THR A 125 -9.35 10.62 23.42
N GLY A 126 -8.15 10.04 23.31
CA GLY A 126 -7.06 10.21 24.27
C GLY A 126 -7.10 9.25 25.49
N ASP A 127 -7.97 8.25 25.47
CA ASP A 127 -8.16 7.27 26.55
C ASP A 127 -7.18 6.07 26.51
N GLY A 128 -6.24 6.06 25.57
CA GLY A 128 -5.23 5.02 25.41
C GLY A 128 -5.73 3.70 24.81
N LYS A 129 -6.99 3.65 24.34
CA LYS A 129 -7.57 2.45 23.69
C LYS A 129 -7.49 2.48 22.15
N ASN A 130 -7.39 3.68 21.57
CA ASN A 130 -7.34 3.85 20.12
C ASN A 130 -5.95 4.35 19.69
N PRO A 131 -5.25 3.65 18.80
CA PRO A 131 -3.92 4.05 18.35
C PRO A 131 -3.95 5.17 17.31
N GLU A 132 -2.89 5.98 17.28
CA GLU A 132 -2.62 6.83 16.11
C GLU A 132 -2.32 5.94 14.90
N LEU A 133 -3.10 6.09 13.83
CA LEU A 133 -2.95 5.27 12.63
C LEU A 133 -2.19 6.01 11.56
N GLY A 134 -1.36 5.28 10.81
CA GLY A 134 -0.84 5.71 9.53
C GLY A 134 -1.88 5.52 8.42
N THR A 135 -1.80 6.36 7.39
CA THR A 135 -2.61 6.21 6.17
C THR A 135 -1.76 5.70 5.03
N PHE A 136 -2.37 4.89 4.17
CA PHE A 136 -1.71 4.33 2.99
C PHE A 136 -2.64 4.47 1.80
N MET A 137 -2.14 4.90 0.64
CA MET A 137 -2.92 4.85 -0.61
C MET A 137 -3.14 3.39 -1.00
N ARG A 138 -4.40 3.00 -1.24
CA ARG A 138 -4.80 1.63 -1.59
C ARG A 138 -4.39 1.29 -3.01
N ILE A 139 -3.49 0.32 -3.18
CA ILE A 139 -2.98 -0.11 -4.50
C ILE A 139 -4.09 -0.55 -5.44
N SER A 140 -5.04 -1.35 -4.95
CA SER A 140 -6.11 -1.92 -5.78
C SER A 140 -6.98 -0.87 -6.46
N ALA A 141 -7.08 0.34 -5.90
CA ALA A 141 -7.82 1.45 -6.51
C ALA A 141 -7.11 2.07 -7.73
N TYR A 142 -5.83 1.76 -7.95
CA TYR A 142 -5.01 2.33 -9.01
C TYR A 142 -4.52 1.33 -10.04
N CYS A 143 -4.96 0.06 -10.00
CA CYS A 143 -4.46 -0.98 -10.90
C CYS A 143 -4.63 -0.63 -12.39
N ASP A 144 -5.79 -0.14 -12.80
CA ASP A 144 -6.03 0.29 -14.19
C ASP A 144 -5.13 1.47 -14.57
N TRP A 145 -4.96 2.41 -13.65
CA TRP A 145 -4.08 3.57 -13.87
C TRP A 145 -2.62 3.14 -13.98
N ILE A 146 -2.16 2.24 -13.12
CA ILE A 146 -0.81 1.65 -13.16
C ILE A 146 -0.60 0.98 -14.51
N THR A 147 -1.46 0.03 -14.88
CA THR A 147 -1.36 -0.70 -16.15
C THR A 147 -1.34 0.25 -17.35
N ASN A 148 -2.19 1.28 -17.35
CA ASN A 148 -2.20 2.30 -18.41
C ASN A 148 -0.87 3.08 -18.46
N LYS A 149 -0.40 3.58 -17.31
CA LYS A 149 0.81 4.41 -17.24
C LYS A 149 2.10 3.65 -17.49
N THR A 150 2.08 2.34 -17.32
CA THR A 150 3.21 1.47 -17.64
C THR A 150 3.07 0.79 -19.00
N ASN A 151 2.22 1.27 -19.91
CA ASN A 151 2.02 0.65 -21.24
C ASN A 151 1.74 -0.87 -21.20
N ASN A 152 0.98 -1.33 -20.20
CA ASN A 152 0.70 -2.75 -19.93
C ASN A 152 1.92 -3.60 -19.51
N GLU A 153 2.99 -3.00 -19.02
CA GLU A 153 4.13 -3.77 -18.48
C GLU A 153 3.90 -4.24 -17.04
N VAL A 154 3.22 -3.43 -16.22
CA VAL A 154 2.91 -3.75 -14.82
C VAL A 154 1.43 -3.99 -14.64
N HIS A 155 1.11 -5.08 -13.94
CA HIS A 155 -0.26 -5.47 -13.61
C HIS A 155 -0.38 -5.82 -12.14
N CYS A 156 -1.48 -5.40 -11.54
CA CYS A 156 -1.92 -5.99 -10.28
C CYS A 156 -2.37 -7.43 -10.51
N VAL A 157 -2.19 -8.26 -9.49
CA VAL A 157 -2.55 -9.68 -9.50
C VAL A 157 -3.55 -9.98 -8.39
N ASP A 158 -4.44 -10.93 -8.65
CA ASP A 158 -5.44 -11.36 -7.68
C ASP A 158 -4.74 -12.09 -6.52
N MET A 159 -5.01 -11.65 -5.29
CA MET A 159 -4.56 -12.32 -4.08
C MET A 159 -5.42 -13.56 -3.82
N PRO A 160 -4.84 -14.64 -3.26
CA PRO A 160 -5.62 -15.80 -2.87
C PRO A 160 -6.63 -15.40 -1.78
N PRO A 161 -7.78 -16.10 -1.69
CA PRO A 161 -8.71 -15.91 -0.59
C PRO A 161 -8.00 -16.05 0.75
N ARG A 162 -8.41 -15.24 1.73
CA ARG A 162 -8.00 -15.46 3.11
C ARG A 162 -8.41 -16.87 3.53
N ALA A 163 -7.63 -17.47 4.43
CA ALA A 163 -8.10 -18.65 5.13
C ALA A 163 -9.35 -18.23 5.90
N VAL A 164 -10.50 -18.58 5.36
CA VAL A 164 -11.79 -18.29 5.97
C VAL A 164 -11.84 -19.08 7.28
N ASP A 165 -12.33 -18.46 8.36
CA ASP A 165 -12.71 -19.21 9.55
C ASP A 165 -13.58 -20.39 9.09
N PRO A 166 -13.30 -21.65 9.47
CA PRO A 166 -14.09 -22.80 9.05
C PRO A 166 -15.61 -22.68 9.30
N ASN A 167 -16.06 -21.67 10.05
CA ASN A 167 -17.47 -21.36 10.27
C ASN A 167 -18.12 -20.41 9.24
N GLU A 168 -17.38 -19.80 8.32
CA GLU A 168 -17.92 -18.85 7.34
C GLU A 168 -17.88 -19.43 5.91
N VAL A 169 -18.58 -20.54 5.70
CA VAL A 169 -18.69 -21.16 4.37
C VAL A 169 -19.59 -20.32 3.47
N SER A 170 -19.01 -19.66 2.46
CA SER A 170 -19.75 -19.26 1.27
C SER A 170 -19.52 -20.28 0.14
N THR A 171 -20.63 -20.73 -0.44
CA THR A 171 -20.70 -21.78 -1.45
C THR A 171 -20.48 -21.19 -2.84
N GLU A 172 -19.24 -21.01 -3.29
CA GLU A 172 -19.01 -20.84 -4.72
C GLU A 172 -17.66 -21.43 -5.17
N ALA A 173 -17.71 -22.25 -6.20
CA ALA A 173 -16.57 -22.98 -6.74
C ALA A 173 -15.66 -22.06 -7.57
N PRO A 174 -14.32 -22.19 -7.50
CA PRO A 174 -13.42 -21.44 -8.37
C PRO A 174 -13.58 -21.90 -9.82
N LYS A 175 -13.86 -20.95 -10.73
CA LYS A 175 -13.77 -21.19 -12.18
C LYS A 175 -12.34 -20.88 -12.66
N ALA A 176 -11.77 -21.82 -13.39
CA ALA A 176 -10.45 -21.67 -14.01
C ALA A 176 -10.44 -20.53 -15.05
N SER A 177 -9.36 -19.75 -15.06
CA SER A 177 -9.07 -18.76 -16.11
C SER A 177 -8.07 -19.35 -17.13
N PRO A 178 -8.22 -19.10 -18.45
CA PRO A 178 -7.26 -19.55 -19.45
C PRO A 178 -6.03 -18.62 -19.51
N GLN A 179 -4.84 -19.19 -19.41
CA GLN A 179 -3.57 -18.52 -19.69
C GLN A 179 -3.17 -18.83 -21.14
N ASN A 180 -3.23 -17.85 -22.04
CA ASN A 180 -2.64 -17.93 -23.38
C ASN A 180 -1.66 -16.76 -23.57
N GLY A 181 -0.42 -17.10 -23.94
CA GLY A 181 0.77 -16.27 -23.68
C GLY A 181 1.16 -15.24 -24.75
N THR A 182 2.36 -14.71 -24.58
CA THR A 182 3.42 -14.51 -25.59
C THR A 182 4.63 -13.88 -24.89
N ASN A 183 5.84 -14.42 -25.12
CA ASN A 183 7.09 -13.85 -24.62
C ASN A 183 7.40 -12.56 -25.37
N SER A 184 6.89 -11.44 -24.86
CA SER A 184 7.40 -10.11 -25.16
C SER A 184 8.62 -9.87 -24.26
N MET A 185 9.72 -9.41 -24.86
CA MET A 185 10.90 -8.95 -24.11
C MET A 185 10.45 -7.81 -23.19
N LEU A 186 10.29 -8.13 -21.90
CA LEU A 186 9.85 -7.21 -20.88
C LEU A 186 10.83 -6.04 -20.80
N LYS A 187 10.39 -4.85 -21.19
CA LYS A 187 10.87 -3.66 -20.52
C LYS A 187 10.32 -3.78 -19.10
N ASN A 188 11.21 -3.67 -18.12
CA ASN A 188 10.80 -3.75 -16.74
C ASN A 188 10.60 -2.32 -16.25
N ILE A 189 9.41 -1.75 -16.50
CA ILE A 189 8.98 -0.57 -15.76
C ILE A 189 8.81 -0.98 -14.29
N TYR A 190 9.63 -0.39 -13.44
CA TYR A 190 9.52 -0.57 -12.00
C TYR A 190 8.75 0.59 -11.40
N ILE A 191 8.00 0.33 -10.34
CA ILE A 191 7.19 1.36 -9.70
C ILE A 191 7.70 1.54 -8.28
N ILE A 192 8.51 2.58 -8.06
CA ILE A 192 8.56 3.17 -6.73
C ILE A 192 7.29 4.00 -6.62
N LEU A 193 6.32 3.44 -5.93
CA LEU A 193 5.09 4.13 -5.62
C LEU A 193 5.40 5.12 -4.51
N PHE A 194 5.66 6.36 -4.86
CA PHE A 194 5.92 7.42 -3.88
C PHE A 194 4.73 8.37 -3.80
N THR A 195 4.62 9.04 -2.67
CA THR A 195 3.68 10.16 -2.47
C THR A 195 4.26 11.43 -3.09
N ILE A 196 3.53 12.04 -4.02
CA ILE A 196 3.83 13.32 -4.68
C ILE A 196 3.96 14.45 -3.65
N ALA A 197 3.25 14.37 -2.52
CA ALA A 197 3.35 15.35 -1.43
C ALA A 197 4.79 15.56 -0.91
N VAL A 198 5.70 14.60 -1.10
CA VAL A 198 7.09 14.68 -0.64
C VAL A 198 8.00 15.41 -1.63
N LEU A 199 7.62 15.45 -2.91
CA LEU A 199 8.55 15.91 -3.95
C LEU A 199 8.70 17.44 -4.03
N ASN A 200 7.80 18.26 -3.48
CA ASN A 200 7.82 19.72 -3.72
C ASN A 200 8.00 20.09 -5.21
N ILE A 201 7.68 19.18 -6.13
CA ILE A 201 7.70 19.45 -7.56
C ILE A 201 6.35 20.08 -7.85
N ALA A 202 6.35 21.40 -7.94
CA ALA A 202 5.24 22.15 -8.51
C ALA A 202 5.07 21.70 -9.97
N PHE A 203 4.19 20.74 -10.21
CA PHE A 203 3.65 20.54 -11.55
C PHE A 203 2.71 21.71 -11.82
N MET A 204 3.25 22.75 -12.46
CA MET A 204 2.46 23.72 -13.18
C MET A 204 1.82 22.97 -14.36
N TRP A 205 0.49 22.79 -14.30
CA TRP A 205 -0.31 22.45 -15.46
C TRP A 205 -0.41 23.64 -16.39
#